data_AF-A0A7W1K8I8-F1
#
_entry.id   AF-A0A7W1K8I8-F1
#
_cell.length_a   1.000
_cell.length_b   1.000
_cell.length_c   1.000
_cell.angle_alpha   90.00
_cell.angle_beta   90.00
_cell.angle_gamma   90.00
#
_symmetry.space_group_name_H-M   'P 1'
#
loop_
_entity.id
_entity.type
_entity.pdbx_description
1 polymer ?
#
loop_
_entity_poly.entity_id
_entity_poly.type
_entity_poly.pdbx_seq_one_letter_code
_entity_poly.pdbx_strand_id
1 'polypeptide(L)'
;MRHSRPALLSREVLEDYLLWVRHGAAWKPATRQRRVIALRNLLEEQAQDGLSGLPRGAIIHGSEIPRVDYRLPKALGTDVFGQWVDPANVALLDDEQHRTIVLLLAFTGFRVSSIVTLARDTLQVGPDGHPYLRYDNIKSKREAMLPVPAQLAEQLERQEIHLRERYADATDWLLPSPPNGRRNGKGGAFHISPSALRKVVKRYVLNASITTADGQLATGVHPHLFRHHMGTSMVNDNVPLTVIQKVRVGLCTNQSADLDYNDYVSGWIMVTS
;
A
#
# COMPACT_ATOMS: atom_id res chain seq x y z
N MET A 1 16.39 -16.81 -33.69
CA MET A 1 15.79 -16.81 -32.33
C MET A 1 16.51 -17.86 -31.51
N ARG A 2 17.25 -17.49 -30.46
CA ARG A 2 17.96 -18.47 -29.61
C ARG A 2 16.93 -19.21 -28.78
N HIS A 3 16.76 -20.50 -29.02
CA HIS A 3 16.02 -21.39 -28.13
C HIS A 3 16.76 -21.41 -26.78
N SER A 4 16.23 -20.72 -25.78
CA SER A 4 16.71 -20.80 -24.40
C SER A 4 16.45 -22.24 -23.91
N ARG A 5 17.47 -23.09 -23.94
CA ARG A 5 17.37 -24.47 -23.44
C ARG A 5 17.43 -24.44 -21.91
N PRO A 6 16.40 -24.92 -21.18
CA PRO A 6 16.43 -25.00 -19.72
C PRO A 6 17.67 -25.72 -19.16
N ALA A 7 18.26 -26.63 -19.94
CA ALA A 7 19.49 -27.35 -19.64
C ALA A 7 20.73 -26.45 -19.41
N LEU A 8 20.69 -25.20 -19.87
CA LEU A 8 21.77 -24.23 -19.65
C LEU A 8 21.69 -23.53 -18.29
N LEU A 9 20.61 -23.70 -17.53
CA LEU A 9 20.48 -23.22 -16.16
C LEU A 9 21.19 -24.16 -15.19
N SER A 10 22.49 -24.36 -15.43
CA SER A 10 23.32 -25.20 -14.56
C SER A 10 23.60 -24.51 -13.23
N ARG A 11 24.11 -25.28 -12.27
CA ARG A 11 24.45 -24.78 -10.95
C ARG A 11 25.51 -23.67 -11.04
N GLU A 12 26.50 -23.83 -11.91
CA GLU A 12 27.59 -22.88 -12.12
C GLU A 12 27.06 -21.54 -12.63
N VAL A 13 26.11 -21.54 -13.57
CA VAL A 13 25.48 -20.32 -14.09
C VAL A 13 24.69 -19.59 -12.99
N LEU A 14 24.03 -20.34 -12.10
CA LEU A 14 23.34 -19.75 -10.95
C LEU A 14 24.33 -19.15 -9.94
N GLU A 15 25.45 -19.81 -9.67
CA GLU A 15 26.50 -19.31 -8.78
C GLU A 15 27.15 -18.04 -9.32
N ASP A 16 27.48 -18.00 -10.62
CA ASP A 16 27.98 -16.80 -11.31
C ASP A 16 26.98 -15.66 -11.22
N TYR A 17 25.70 -15.95 -11.43
CA TYR A 17 24.63 -14.96 -11.28
C TYR A 17 24.56 -14.43 -9.84
N LEU A 18 24.59 -15.31 -8.83
CA LEU A 18 24.54 -14.92 -7.42
C LEU A 18 25.76 -14.08 -7.02
N LEU A 19 26.96 -14.43 -7.51
CA LEU A 19 28.18 -13.67 -7.30
C LEU A 19 28.08 -12.28 -7.93
N TRP A 20 27.60 -12.21 -9.18
CA TRP A 20 27.36 -10.95 -9.87
C TRP A 20 26.29 -10.09 -9.15
N VAL A 21 25.20 -10.68 -8.66
CA VAL A 21 24.19 -9.97 -7.88
C VAL A 21 24.78 -9.40 -6.58
N ARG A 22 25.71 -10.12 -5.95
CA ARG A 22 26.34 -9.70 -4.69
C ARG A 22 27.36 -8.58 -4.89
N HIS A 23 28.18 -8.65 -5.95
CA HIS A 23 29.35 -7.77 -6.12
C HIS A 23 29.28 -6.85 -7.34
N GLY A 24 28.72 -7.31 -8.45
CA GLY A 24 28.69 -6.56 -9.72
C GLY A 24 27.44 -5.70 -9.93
N ALA A 25 26.32 -6.05 -9.32
CA ALA A 25 25.06 -5.34 -9.52
C ALA A 25 24.98 -4.05 -8.68
N ALA A 26 24.78 -2.91 -9.33
CA ALA A 26 24.48 -1.62 -8.70
C ALA A 26 23.05 -1.52 -8.13
N TRP A 27 22.52 -2.62 -7.59
CA TRP A 27 21.17 -2.72 -7.02
C TRP A 27 21.19 -2.54 -5.51
N LYS A 28 20.12 -1.92 -4.97
CA LYS A 28 19.88 -1.86 -3.53
C LYS A 28 19.74 -3.29 -2.94
N PRO A 29 20.12 -3.51 -1.67
CA PRO A 29 20.04 -4.85 -1.04
C PRO A 29 18.68 -5.53 -1.18
N ALA A 30 17.58 -4.81 -0.93
CA ALA A 30 16.22 -5.34 -1.09
C ALA A 30 15.89 -5.75 -2.53
N THR A 31 16.44 -5.07 -3.52
CA THR A 31 16.26 -5.42 -4.94
C THR A 31 17.04 -6.69 -5.30
N ARG A 32 18.25 -6.86 -4.75
CA ARG A 32 19.05 -8.08 -4.92
C ARG A 32 18.30 -9.29 -4.37
N GLN A 33 17.84 -9.19 -3.12
CA GLN A 33 17.06 -10.24 -2.46
C GLN A 33 15.81 -10.62 -3.26
N ARG A 34 14.99 -9.64 -3.67
CA ARG A 34 13.75 -9.90 -4.43
C ARG A 34 14.00 -10.62 -5.75
N ARG A 35 15.06 -10.27 -6.47
CA ARG A 35 15.39 -10.91 -7.76
C ARG A 35 15.84 -12.35 -7.56
N VAL A 36 16.65 -12.62 -6.55
CA VAL A 36 17.07 -13.98 -6.20
C VAL A 36 15.88 -14.83 -5.75
N ILE A 37 14.96 -14.29 -4.94
CA ILE A 37 13.72 -14.97 -4.55
C ILE A 37 12.84 -15.28 -5.76
N ALA A 38 12.65 -14.31 -6.67
CA ALA A 38 11.85 -14.52 -7.87
C ALA A 38 12.43 -15.63 -8.76
N LEU A 39 13.76 -15.65 -8.93
CA LEU A 39 14.44 -16.71 -9.66
C LEU A 39 14.29 -18.07 -8.97
N ARG A 40 14.46 -18.12 -7.65
CA ARG A 40 14.25 -19.33 -6.85
C ARG A 40 12.83 -19.89 -7.03
N ASN A 41 11.81 -19.04 -6.89
CA ASN A 41 10.42 -19.46 -7.05
C ASN A 41 10.14 -20.00 -8.45
N LEU A 42 10.68 -19.36 -9.49
CA LEU A 42 10.58 -19.85 -10.86
C LEU A 42 11.21 -21.24 -10.99
N LEU A 43 12.43 -21.44 -10.48
CA LEU A 43 13.12 -22.73 -10.57
C LEU A 43 12.36 -23.83 -9.81
N GLU A 44 11.82 -23.52 -8.62
CA GLU A 44 11.02 -24.45 -7.82
C GLU A 44 9.71 -24.83 -8.52
N GLU A 45 8.98 -23.85 -9.07
CA GLU A 45 7.74 -24.06 -9.82
C GLU A 45 7.98 -24.90 -11.09
N GLN A 46 9.01 -24.55 -11.87
CA GLN A 46 9.33 -25.30 -13.10
C GLN A 46 9.84 -26.72 -12.81
N ALA A 47 10.52 -26.93 -11.68
CA ALA A 47 10.90 -28.27 -11.25
C ALA A 47 9.68 -29.13 -10.84
N GLN A 48 8.66 -28.52 -10.22
CA GLN A 48 7.41 -29.18 -9.85
C GLN A 48 6.54 -29.51 -11.07
N ASP A 49 6.41 -28.57 -12.01
CA ASP A 49 5.65 -28.74 -13.24
C ASP A 49 6.33 -29.68 -14.26
N GLY A 50 7.56 -30.12 -13.96
CA GLY A 50 8.29 -31.10 -14.76
C GLY A 50 8.88 -30.53 -16.04
N LEU A 51 9.30 -29.26 -16.05
CA LEU A 51 9.92 -28.63 -17.21
C LEU A 51 11.09 -29.49 -17.73
N SER A 52 10.89 -30.08 -18.90
CA SER A 52 11.84 -31.02 -19.49
C SER A 52 13.20 -30.34 -19.72
N GLY A 53 14.25 -30.91 -19.12
CA GLY A 53 15.61 -30.45 -19.31
C GLY A 53 16.12 -29.43 -18.28
N LEU A 54 15.36 -29.06 -17.25
CA LEU A 54 15.93 -28.31 -16.12
C LEU A 54 16.87 -29.23 -15.32
N PRO A 55 18.14 -28.83 -15.09
CA PRO A 55 19.07 -29.64 -14.30
C PRO A 55 18.58 -29.81 -12.86
N ARG A 56 18.72 -31.01 -12.28
CA ARG A 56 18.35 -31.28 -10.87
C ARG A 56 19.06 -30.34 -9.87
N GLY A 57 20.27 -29.87 -10.21
CA GLY A 57 21.06 -28.95 -9.39
C GLY A 57 20.72 -27.47 -9.57
N ALA A 58 19.74 -27.12 -10.41
CA ALA A 58 19.30 -25.75 -10.65
C ALA A 58 18.45 -25.22 -9.48
N ILE A 59 19.04 -25.21 -8.28
CA ILE A 59 18.38 -24.87 -7.02
C ILE A 59 19.14 -23.70 -6.38
N ILE A 60 18.38 -22.75 -5.85
CA ILE A 60 18.89 -21.67 -5.02
C ILE A 60 18.46 -21.96 -3.58
N HIS A 61 19.43 -22.16 -2.69
CA HIS A 61 19.19 -22.42 -1.28
C HIS A 61 18.88 -21.13 -0.52
N GLY A 62 18.14 -21.26 0.59
CA GLY A 62 17.76 -20.11 1.43
C GLY A 62 18.97 -19.34 1.98
N SER A 63 20.08 -20.01 2.26
CA SER A 63 21.35 -19.41 2.72
C SER A 63 22.04 -18.55 1.66
N GLU A 64 21.73 -18.76 0.38
CA GLU A 64 22.33 -18.04 -0.76
C GLU A 64 21.59 -16.74 -1.06
N ILE A 65 20.38 -16.59 -0.52
CA ILE A 65 19.57 -15.39 -0.65
C ILE A 65 20.26 -14.23 0.09
N PRO A 66 20.53 -13.10 -0.59
CA PRO A 66 21.10 -11.93 0.07
C PRO A 66 20.23 -11.49 1.25
N ARG A 67 20.86 -11.37 2.42
CA ARG A 67 20.19 -10.80 3.59
C ARG A 67 19.99 -9.31 3.41
N VAL A 68 18.86 -8.84 3.90
CA VAL A 68 18.55 -7.42 3.98
C VAL A 68 18.42 -7.12 5.46
N ASP A 69 19.28 -6.25 5.97
CA ASP A 69 19.17 -5.83 7.36
C ASP A 69 17.80 -5.23 7.59
N TYR A 70 17.14 -5.71 8.63
CA TYR A 70 15.86 -5.18 9.04
C TYR A 70 16.05 -3.71 9.44
N ARG A 71 15.18 -2.85 8.92
CA ARG A 71 15.11 -1.44 9.32
C ARG A 71 13.72 -1.17 9.79
N LEU A 72 13.62 -0.47 10.92
CA LEU A 72 12.34 -0.05 11.44
C LEU A 72 11.60 0.81 10.40
N PRO A 73 10.31 0.53 10.15
CA PRO A 73 9.49 1.39 9.33
C PRO A 73 9.54 2.81 9.88
N LYS A 74 9.79 3.79 9.01
CA LYS A 74 9.68 5.20 9.41
C LYS A 74 8.22 5.45 9.80
N ALA A 75 7.98 5.95 11.01
CA ALA A 75 6.65 6.37 11.42
C ALA A 75 6.32 7.73 10.78
N LEU A 76 5.04 8.00 10.54
CA LEU A 76 4.57 9.34 10.21
C LEU A 76 4.58 10.18 11.50
N GLY A 77 5.29 11.30 11.50
CA GLY A 77 5.31 12.24 12.63
C GLY A 77 3.91 12.80 12.90
N THR A 78 3.59 13.03 14.17
CA THR A 78 2.30 13.58 14.61
C THR A 78 2.08 15.00 14.09
N ASP A 79 3.15 15.78 14.01
CA ASP A 79 3.25 17.08 13.35
C ASP A 79 2.85 17.02 11.87
N VAL A 80 3.41 16.06 11.13
CA VAL A 80 3.10 15.85 9.71
C VAL A 80 1.66 15.40 9.54
N PHE A 81 1.16 14.51 10.39
CA PHE A 81 -0.22 14.05 10.34
C PHE A 81 -1.21 15.18 10.64
N GLY A 82 -0.94 16.01 11.67
CA GLY A 82 -1.77 17.16 11.99
C GLY A 82 -1.86 18.15 10.83
N GLN A 83 -0.72 18.52 10.23
CA GLN A 83 -0.69 19.35 9.02
C GLN A 83 -1.44 18.69 7.85
N TRP A 84 -1.34 17.37 7.72
CA TRP A 84 -1.95 16.63 6.62
C TRP A 84 -3.48 16.66 6.66
N VAL A 85 -4.08 16.57 7.84
CA VAL A 85 -5.54 16.56 8.02
C VAL A 85 -6.12 17.94 8.32
N ASP A 86 -5.30 18.97 8.46
CA ASP A 86 -5.76 20.34 8.69
C ASP A 86 -6.73 20.80 7.58
N PRO A 87 -7.99 21.17 7.93
CA PRO A 87 -8.96 21.66 6.95
C PRO A 87 -8.45 22.82 6.08
N ALA A 88 -7.62 23.71 6.63
CA ALA A 88 -7.05 24.83 5.88
C ALA A 88 -6.09 24.35 4.79
N ASN A 89 -5.28 23.32 5.08
CA ASN A 89 -4.38 22.72 4.11
C ASN A 89 -5.14 21.91 3.06
N VAL A 90 -6.11 21.09 3.49
CA VAL A 90 -6.93 20.28 2.58
C VAL A 90 -7.68 21.18 1.59
N ALA A 91 -8.15 22.36 2.02
CA ALA A 91 -8.82 23.33 1.17
C ALA A 91 -7.94 23.86 0.01
N LEU A 92 -6.61 23.80 0.12
CA LEU A 92 -5.66 24.18 -0.96
C LEU A 92 -5.66 23.23 -2.16
N LEU A 93 -6.36 22.10 -2.07
CA LEU A 93 -6.65 21.26 -3.22
C LEU A 93 -7.96 21.72 -3.84
N ASP A 94 -7.95 22.14 -5.10
CA ASP A 94 -9.16 22.68 -5.77
C ASP A 94 -10.20 21.61 -6.16
N ASP A 95 -9.81 20.33 -6.14
CA ASP A 95 -10.62 19.20 -6.61
C ASP A 95 -11.08 18.34 -5.43
N GLU A 96 -12.40 18.12 -5.32
CA GLU A 96 -13.03 17.28 -4.31
C GLU A 96 -12.47 15.85 -4.32
N GLN A 97 -12.13 15.32 -5.49
CA GLN A 97 -11.55 13.99 -5.63
C GLN A 97 -10.14 13.93 -5.00
N HIS A 98 -9.38 15.03 -5.12
CA HIS A 98 -8.05 15.12 -4.52
C HIS A 98 -8.12 15.24 -2.99
N ARG A 99 -9.05 16.06 -2.47
CA ARG A 99 -9.32 16.18 -1.03
C ARG A 99 -9.70 14.82 -0.43
N THR A 100 -10.61 14.12 -1.10
CA THR A 100 -11.08 12.79 -0.71
C THR A 100 -9.93 11.77 -0.66
N ILE A 101 -9.03 11.77 -1.65
CA ILE A 101 -7.83 10.91 -1.65
C ILE A 101 -6.96 11.14 -0.41
N VAL A 102 -6.70 12.40 -0.08
CA VAL A 102 -5.82 12.78 1.03
C VAL A 102 -6.39 12.33 2.37
N LEU A 103 -7.70 12.52 2.58
CA LEU A 103 -8.37 12.11 3.82
C LEU A 103 -8.56 10.59 3.90
N LEU A 104 -8.89 9.91 2.80
CA LEU A 104 -8.98 8.45 2.77
C LEU A 104 -7.64 7.82 3.15
N LEU A 105 -6.52 8.35 2.64
CA LEU A 105 -5.20 7.86 3.02
C LEU A 105 -4.96 8.00 4.53
N ALA A 106 -5.30 9.17 5.09
CA ALA A 106 -5.06 9.50 6.49
C ALA A 106 -5.85 8.60 7.44
N PHE A 107 -7.15 8.45 7.22
CA PHE A 107 -8.06 7.85 8.19
C PHE A 107 -8.36 6.37 7.96
N THR A 108 -8.10 5.82 6.77
CA THR A 108 -8.39 4.40 6.50
C THR A 108 -7.17 3.49 6.62
N GLY A 109 -5.96 4.00 6.36
CA GLY A 109 -4.76 3.15 6.23
C GLY A 109 -4.83 2.11 5.11
N PHE A 110 -5.78 2.27 4.17
CA PHE A 110 -5.98 1.35 3.05
C PHE A 110 -4.79 1.35 2.10
N ARG A 111 -4.62 0.26 1.36
CA ARG A 111 -3.70 0.29 0.22
C ARG A 111 -4.23 1.22 -0.84
N VAL A 112 -3.32 1.82 -1.60
CA VAL A 112 -3.68 2.56 -2.82
C VAL A 112 -4.60 1.76 -3.73
N SER A 113 -4.31 0.46 -3.93
CA SER A 113 -5.16 -0.42 -4.75
C SER A 113 -6.58 -0.55 -4.20
N SER A 114 -6.76 -0.56 -2.88
CA SER A 114 -8.08 -0.61 -2.24
C SER A 114 -8.78 0.74 -2.31
N ILE A 115 -8.06 1.85 -2.07
CA ILE A 115 -8.62 3.21 -2.16
C ILE A 115 -9.17 3.49 -3.57
N VAL A 116 -8.38 3.19 -4.61
CA VAL A 116 -8.83 3.47 -5.98
C VAL A 116 -9.97 2.55 -6.42
N THR A 117 -10.20 1.42 -5.75
CA THR A 117 -11.28 0.49 -6.10
C THR A 117 -12.53 0.66 -5.23
N LEU A 118 -12.60 1.72 -4.41
CA LEU A 118 -13.81 2.04 -3.67
C LEU A 118 -14.96 2.36 -4.63
N ALA A 119 -16.08 1.69 -4.40
CA ALA A 119 -17.33 1.95 -5.10
C ALA A 119 -17.97 3.25 -4.59
N ARG A 120 -18.88 3.80 -5.38
CA ARG A 120 -19.78 4.87 -4.95
C ARG A 120 -20.69 4.43 -3.81
N ASP A 121 -21.27 5.42 -3.13
CA ASP A 121 -22.21 5.22 -2.03
C ASP A 121 -21.63 4.27 -0.95
N THR A 122 -20.34 4.49 -0.67
CA THR A 122 -19.56 3.74 0.34
C THR A 122 -19.86 4.19 1.77
N LEU A 123 -20.34 5.42 1.95
CA LEU A 123 -20.68 5.95 3.27
C LEU A 123 -22.03 5.40 3.73
N GLN A 124 -22.07 4.83 4.93
CA GLN A 124 -23.28 4.32 5.57
C GLN A 124 -23.33 4.74 7.03
N VAL A 125 -24.54 4.88 7.57
CA VAL A 125 -24.73 5.09 9.01
C VAL A 125 -24.94 3.74 9.67
N GLY A 126 -24.10 3.44 10.66
CA GLY A 126 -24.19 2.20 11.43
C GLY A 126 -25.38 2.19 12.39
N PRO A 127 -25.69 1.04 13.01
CA PRO A 127 -26.77 0.92 14.00
C PRO A 127 -26.57 1.78 15.25
N ASP A 128 -25.33 2.20 15.53
CA ASP A 128 -24.92 3.11 16.60
C ASP A 128 -25.08 4.59 16.24
N GLY A 129 -25.52 4.91 15.02
CA GLY A 129 -25.67 6.28 14.52
C GLY A 129 -24.37 6.93 14.04
N HIS A 130 -23.26 6.20 13.99
CA HIS A 130 -21.97 6.72 13.52
C HIS A 130 -21.75 6.43 12.03
N PRO A 131 -20.95 7.25 11.32
CA PRO A 131 -20.62 7.00 9.91
C PRO A 131 -19.55 5.91 9.76
N TYR A 132 -19.79 5.02 8.79
CA TYR A 132 -18.91 3.93 8.40
C TYR A 132 -18.63 3.95 6.90
N LEU A 133 -17.40 3.61 6.53
CA LEU A 133 -16.99 3.33 5.16
C LEU A 133 -17.15 1.83 4.86
N ARG A 134 -18.04 1.49 3.94
CA ARG A 134 -18.30 0.15 3.44
C ARG A 134 -17.35 -0.18 2.28
N TYR A 135 -16.62 -1.30 2.38
CA TYR A 135 -15.63 -1.69 1.36
C TYR A 135 -15.52 -3.20 1.20
N ASP A 136 -15.11 -3.62 0.00
CA ASP A 136 -14.81 -5.02 -0.29
C ASP A 136 -13.40 -5.39 0.15
N ASN A 137 -13.34 -6.30 1.12
CA ASN A 137 -12.09 -6.83 1.61
C ASN A 137 -11.65 -8.01 0.73
N ILE A 138 -10.83 -7.71 -0.28
CA ILE A 138 -10.33 -8.69 -1.26
C ILE A 138 -9.66 -9.90 -0.58
N LYS A 139 -8.95 -9.72 0.54
CA LYS A 139 -8.24 -10.81 1.22
C LYS A 139 -9.20 -11.80 1.89
N SER A 140 -10.27 -11.29 2.50
CA SER A 140 -11.26 -12.14 3.16
C SER A 140 -12.51 -12.41 2.33
N LYS A 141 -12.53 -11.93 1.07
CA LYS A 141 -13.63 -12.07 0.10
C LYS A 141 -15.00 -11.75 0.70
N ARG A 142 -15.06 -10.68 1.50
CA ARG A 142 -16.27 -10.24 2.19
C ARG A 142 -16.34 -8.73 2.24
N GLU A 143 -17.55 -8.22 2.32
CA GLU A 143 -17.80 -6.82 2.65
C GLU A 143 -17.42 -6.55 4.11
N ALA A 144 -16.89 -5.37 4.37
CA ALA A 144 -16.52 -4.91 5.70
C ALA A 144 -16.86 -3.42 5.87
N MET A 145 -17.02 -3.02 7.13
CA MET A 145 -17.26 -1.62 7.51
C MET A 145 -16.09 -1.12 8.35
N LEU A 146 -15.72 0.14 8.15
CA LEU A 146 -14.70 0.85 8.91
C LEU A 146 -15.31 2.15 9.47
N PRO A 147 -15.34 2.38 10.79
CA PRO A 147 -15.80 3.65 11.33
C PRO A 147 -14.89 4.78 10.84
N VAL A 148 -15.48 5.92 10.47
CA VAL A 148 -14.75 7.08 9.95
C VAL A 148 -15.05 8.34 10.78
N PRO A 149 -14.09 9.28 10.88
CA PRO A 149 -14.35 10.56 11.54
C PRO A 149 -15.30 11.43 10.71
N ALA A 150 -15.99 12.37 11.37
CA ALA A 150 -16.92 13.32 10.74
C ALA A 150 -16.28 14.05 9.54
N GLN A 151 -15.02 14.48 9.68
CA GLN A 151 -14.28 15.15 8.60
C GLN A 151 -14.21 14.30 7.31
N LEU A 152 -13.97 12.99 7.43
CA LEU A 152 -13.96 12.11 6.26
C LEU A 152 -15.38 11.85 5.75
N ALA A 153 -16.36 11.69 6.63
CA ALA A 153 -17.75 11.50 6.24
C ALA A 153 -18.28 12.70 5.42
N GLU A 154 -18.10 13.92 5.91
CA GLU A 154 -18.49 15.15 5.22
C GLU A 154 -17.79 15.29 3.85
N GLN A 155 -16.50 14.92 3.77
CA GLN A 155 -15.78 14.96 2.50
C GLN A 155 -16.29 13.91 1.51
N LEU A 156 -16.68 12.71 1.98
CA LEU A 156 -17.28 11.68 1.13
C LEU A 156 -18.64 12.12 0.59
N GLU A 157 -19.44 12.81 1.40
CA GLU A 157 -20.72 13.40 0.95
C GLU A 157 -20.49 14.46 -0.13
N ARG A 158 -19.52 15.37 0.06
CA ARG A 158 -19.12 16.37 -0.95
C ARG A 158 -18.65 15.72 -2.24
N GLN A 159 -17.85 14.65 -2.12
CA GLN A 159 -17.41 13.88 -3.28
C GLN A 159 -18.58 13.25 -4.02
N GLU A 160 -19.56 12.68 -3.33
CA GLU A 160 -20.73 12.10 -4.00
C GLU A 160 -21.58 13.16 -4.71
N ILE A 161 -21.75 14.34 -4.13
CA ILE A 161 -22.40 15.47 -4.80
C ILE A 161 -21.61 15.84 -6.07
N HIS A 162 -20.29 15.99 -5.95
CA HIS A 162 -19.42 16.29 -7.08
C HIS A 162 -19.50 15.23 -8.20
N LEU A 163 -19.57 13.95 -7.84
CA LEU A 163 -19.71 12.86 -8.80
C LEU A 163 -21.05 12.91 -9.53
N ARG A 164 -22.16 13.20 -8.83
CA ARG A 164 -23.49 13.35 -9.45
C ARG A 164 -23.50 14.50 -10.46
N GLU A 165 -22.88 15.63 -10.12
CA GLU A 165 -22.81 16.81 -10.99
C GLU A 165 -21.92 16.58 -12.22
N ARG A 166 -20.76 15.92 -12.05
CA ARG A 166 -19.72 15.85 -13.09
C ARG A 166 -19.76 14.58 -13.93
N TYR A 167 -20.24 13.47 -13.36
CA TYR A 167 -20.23 12.15 -13.99
C TYR A 167 -21.63 11.50 -14.08
N ALA A 168 -22.69 12.11 -13.50
CA ALA A 168 -24.04 11.55 -13.47
C ALA A 168 -24.02 10.03 -13.08
N ASP A 169 -24.79 9.20 -13.77
CA ASP A 169 -24.81 7.73 -13.58
C ASP A 169 -23.71 7.00 -14.39
N ALA A 170 -22.73 7.71 -14.92
CA ALA A 170 -21.70 7.13 -15.81
C ALA A 170 -20.49 6.52 -15.06
N THR A 171 -20.54 6.43 -13.72
CA THR A 171 -19.46 5.85 -12.93
C THR A 171 -19.94 5.11 -11.69
N ASP A 172 -19.36 3.93 -11.47
CA ASP A 172 -19.52 3.11 -10.25
C ASP A 172 -18.42 3.39 -9.21
N TRP A 173 -17.42 4.21 -9.56
CA TRP A 173 -16.23 4.43 -8.74
C TRP A 173 -16.31 5.73 -7.93
N LEU A 174 -15.93 5.67 -6.66
CA LEU A 174 -15.78 6.87 -5.82
C LEU A 174 -14.70 7.81 -6.37
N LEU A 175 -13.65 7.23 -6.96
CA LEU A 175 -12.50 7.94 -7.51
C LEU A 175 -12.38 7.62 -9.01
N PRO A 176 -13.22 8.19 -9.87
CA PRO A 176 -13.22 7.91 -11.30
C PRO A 176 -11.97 8.46 -12.01
N SER A 177 -11.69 7.92 -13.19
CA SER A 177 -10.73 8.48 -14.13
C SER A 177 -11.27 9.79 -14.70
N PRO A 178 -10.41 10.81 -14.95
CA PRO A 178 -10.86 12.10 -15.45
C PRO A 178 -11.48 11.97 -16.86
N PRO A 179 -12.45 12.84 -17.22
CA PRO A 179 -13.24 12.67 -18.43
C PRO A 179 -12.41 12.75 -19.73
N ASN A 180 -11.36 13.57 -19.72
CA ASN A 180 -10.54 13.90 -20.89
C ASN A 180 -9.19 13.15 -20.93
N GLY A 181 -9.06 12.01 -20.24
CA GLY A 181 -7.79 11.30 -20.07
C GLY A 181 -7.35 10.46 -21.28
N ARG A 182 -6.14 10.72 -21.82
CA ARG A 182 -5.59 10.13 -23.07
C ARG A 182 -5.24 8.62 -23.07
N ARG A 183 -5.71 7.80 -22.11
CA ARG A 183 -5.38 6.36 -22.08
C ARG A 183 -6.39 5.48 -21.34
N ASN A 184 -6.88 5.95 -20.19
CA ASN A 184 -7.95 5.32 -19.39
C ASN A 184 -9.11 6.29 -19.11
N GLY A 185 -9.11 7.49 -19.71
CA GLY A 185 -10.16 8.50 -19.52
C GLY A 185 -11.34 8.19 -20.41
N LYS A 186 -12.12 7.19 -20.02
CA LYS A 186 -13.45 6.95 -20.59
C LYS A 186 -14.51 7.55 -19.69
N GLY A 187 -14.43 8.86 -19.38
CA GLY A 187 -15.55 9.55 -18.75
C GLY A 187 -16.03 8.99 -17.40
N GLY A 188 -15.16 8.35 -16.61
CA GLY A 188 -15.55 7.70 -15.35
C GLY A 188 -15.82 6.20 -15.41
N ALA A 189 -15.70 5.54 -16.56
CA ALA A 189 -15.86 4.08 -16.67
C ALA A 189 -14.80 3.27 -15.90
N PHE A 190 -13.67 3.88 -15.56
CA PHE A 190 -12.60 3.27 -14.77
C PHE A 190 -12.26 4.14 -13.58
N HIS A 191 -11.67 3.54 -12.55
CA HIS A 191 -11.10 4.29 -11.44
C HIS A 191 -9.79 5.03 -11.82
N ILE A 192 -9.40 5.99 -10.99
CA ILE A 192 -8.13 6.70 -11.09
C ILE A 192 -6.95 5.72 -11.00
N SER A 193 -5.91 5.94 -11.81
CA SER A 193 -4.71 5.11 -11.74
C SER A 193 -3.97 5.31 -10.41
N PRO A 194 -3.37 4.26 -9.81
CA PRO A 194 -2.51 4.39 -8.63
C PRO A 194 -1.37 5.41 -8.79
N SER A 195 -0.88 5.59 -10.01
CA SER A 195 0.17 6.57 -10.32
C SER A 195 -0.33 8.01 -10.28
N ALA A 196 -1.56 8.26 -10.70
CA ALA A 196 -2.19 9.58 -10.60
C ALA A 196 -2.45 9.95 -9.13
N LEU A 197 -2.99 9.02 -8.33
CA LEU A 197 -3.14 9.22 -6.88
C LEU A 197 -1.82 9.60 -6.19
N ARG A 198 -0.71 8.93 -6.53
CA ARG A 198 0.62 9.30 -6.00
C ARG A 198 1.07 10.69 -6.42
N LYS A 199 0.66 11.19 -7.58
CA LYS A 199 0.94 12.58 -8.01
C LYS A 199 0.12 13.58 -7.19
N VAL A 200 -1.13 13.26 -6.86
CA VAL A 200 -1.97 14.07 -5.97
C VAL A 200 -1.29 14.24 -4.62
N VAL A 201 -0.86 13.15 -4.00
CA VAL A 201 -0.10 13.16 -2.73
C VAL A 201 1.12 14.08 -2.80
N LYS A 202 1.94 13.96 -3.85
CA LYS A 202 3.12 14.81 -4.02
C LYS A 202 2.75 16.29 -4.20
N ARG A 203 1.70 16.57 -4.97
CA ARG A 203 1.21 17.94 -5.19
C ARG A 203 0.70 18.54 -3.88
N TYR A 204 -0.02 17.76 -3.08
CA TYR A 204 -0.56 18.20 -1.80
C TYR A 204 0.54 18.63 -0.84
N VAL A 205 1.58 17.80 -0.65
CA VAL A 205 2.74 18.15 0.20
C VAL A 205 3.38 19.47 -0.21
N LEU A 206 3.48 19.73 -1.52
CA LEU A 206 4.06 20.97 -2.04
C LEU A 206 3.12 22.17 -1.85
N ASN A 207 1.84 22.03 -2.19
CA ASN A 207 0.87 23.12 -2.11
C ASN A 207 0.62 23.56 -0.66
N ALA A 208 0.47 22.60 0.25
CA ALA A 208 0.25 22.85 1.67
C ALA A 208 1.57 23.06 2.45
N SER A 209 2.72 23.05 1.78
CA SER A 209 4.03 23.22 2.40
C SER A 209 4.24 22.36 3.65
N ILE A 210 3.80 21.10 3.59
CA ILE A 210 3.83 20.19 4.74
C ILE A 210 5.29 19.88 5.08
N THR A 211 5.69 20.19 6.30
CA THR A 211 7.07 20.01 6.78
C THR A 211 7.16 18.99 7.92
N THR A 212 8.30 18.32 8.00
CA THR A 212 8.68 17.48 9.14
C THR A 212 9.25 18.33 10.27
N ALA A 213 9.39 17.78 11.47
CA ALA A 213 10.07 18.40 12.61
C ALA A 213 11.42 19.08 12.28
N ASP A 214 12.20 18.51 11.35
CA ASP A 214 13.49 19.09 10.88
C ASP A 214 13.34 20.29 9.91
N GLY A 215 12.12 20.81 9.73
CA GLY A 215 11.80 21.91 8.80
C GLY A 215 11.85 21.54 7.31
N GLN A 216 12.11 20.29 6.97
CA GLN A 216 12.17 19.81 5.59
C GLN A 216 10.77 19.47 5.05
N LEU A 217 10.54 19.73 3.76
CA LEU A 217 9.30 19.29 3.10
C LEU A 217 9.14 17.78 3.21
N ALA A 218 7.94 17.34 3.57
CA ALA A 218 7.57 15.95 3.82
C ALA A 218 7.43 15.13 2.51
N THR A 219 8.37 15.27 1.57
CA THR A 219 8.38 14.61 0.25
C THR A 219 8.48 13.08 0.33
N GLY A 220 8.90 12.55 1.48
CA GLY A 220 8.90 11.12 1.79
C GLY A 220 7.54 10.56 2.15
N VAL A 221 6.51 11.39 2.31
CA VAL A 221 5.15 10.95 2.64
C VAL A 221 4.58 10.13 1.48
N HIS A 222 4.18 8.90 1.80
CA HIS A 222 3.59 7.98 0.84
C HIS A 222 2.55 7.09 1.53
N PRO A 223 1.60 6.52 0.77
CA PRO A 223 0.44 5.80 1.33
C PRO A 223 0.73 4.72 2.38
N HIS A 224 1.89 4.07 2.33
CA HIS A 224 2.26 3.07 3.34
C HIS A 224 2.54 3.68 4.73
N LEU A 225 2.95 4.94 4.82
CA LEU A 225 3.21 5.59 6.12
C LEU A 225 1.93 5.80 6.92
N PHE A 226 0.83 6.20 6.28
CA PHE A 226 -0.47 6.35 6.95
C PHE A 226 -0.98 5.02 7.49
N ARG A 227 -0.79 3.96 6.71
CA ARG A 227 -1.09 2.60 7.15
C ARG A 227 -0.31 2.22 8.40
N HIS A 228 0.99 2.51 8.44
CA HIS A 228 1.80 2.25 9.62
C HIS A 228 1.35 3.11 10.79
N HIS A 229 1.09 4.40 10.56
CA HIS A 229 0.59 5.34 11.56
C HIS A 229 -0.72 4.87 12.20
N MET A 230 -1.73 4.51 11.40
CA MET A 230 -2.99 3.95 11.89
C MET A 230 -2.78 2.66 12.70
N GLY A 231 -1.94 1.76 12.19
CA GLY A 231 -1.61 0.52 12.89
C GLY A 231 -0.91 0.75 14.24
N THR A 232 -0.11 1.80 14.35
CA THR A 232 0.56 2.21 15.59
C THR A 232 -0.37 2.96 16.54
N SER A 233 -1.21 3.87 16.03
CA SER A 233 -2.20 4.62 16.85
C SER A 233 -3.14 3.66 17.56
N MET A 234 -3.70 2.67 16.86
CA MET A 234 -4.60 1.70 17.48
C MET A 234 -3.95 0.91 18.64
N VAL A 235 -2.65 0.61 18.54
CA VAL A 235 -1.91 -0.03 19.64
C VAL A 235 -1.76 0.94 20.81
N ASN A 236 -1.40 2.20 20.52
CA ASN A 236 -1.21 3.24 21.53
C ASN A 236 -2.53 3.63 22.24
N ASP A 237 -3.66 3.52 21.54
CA ASP A 237 -5.01 3.78 22.05
C ASP A 237 -5.57 2.58 22.85
N ASN A 238 -4.74 1.59 23.20
CA ASN A 238 -5.10 0.35 23.91
C ASN A 238 -6.24 -0.45 23.24
N VAL A 239 -6.40 -0.33 21.92
CA VAL A 239 -7.37 -1.16 21.19
C VAL A 239 -6.90 -2.61 21.27
N PRO A 240 -7.75 -3.57 21.70
CA PRO A 240 -7.34 -4.96 21.83
C PRO A 240 -6.73 -5.51 20.55
N LEU A 241 -5.63 -6.26 20.67
CA LEU A 241 -4.88 -6.80 19.53
C LEU A 241 -5.76 -7.60 18.56
N THR A 242 -6.81 -8.26 19.06
CA THR A 242 -7.81 -8.99 18.26
C THR A 242 -8.65 -8.07 17.35
N VAL A 243 -8.93 -6.84 17.78
CA VAL A 243 -9.62 -5.80 17.00
C VAL A 243 -8.65 -5.18 16.00
N ILE A 244 -7.41 -4.90 16.43
CA ILE A 244 -6.34 -4.43 15.53
C ILE A 244 -6.09 -5.45 14.43
N GLN A 245 -6.06 -6.74 14.73
CA GLN A 245 -5.90 -7.81 13.74
C GLN A 245 -7.10 -7.92 12.80
N LYS A 246 -8.34 -7.79 13.27
CA LYS A 246 -9.53 -7.79 12.40
C LYS A 246 -9.56 -6.60 11.43
N VAL A 247 -9.24 -5.41 11.93
CA VAL A 247 -9.07 -4.22 11.09
C VAL A 247 -7.86 -4.40 10.17
N ARG A 248 -6.73 -4.89 10.70
CA ARG A 248 -5.48 -5.12 9.96
C ARG A 248 -5.60 -6.20 8.88
N VAL A 249 -6.40 -7.25 9.06
CA VAL A 249 -6.63 -8.29 8.04
C VAL A 249 -7.36 -7.72 6.83
N GLY A 250 -8.27 -6.75 7.02
CA GLY A 250 -8.80 -5.95 5.90
C GLY A 250 -7.83 -4.95 5.33
N LEU A 251 -6.87 -4.53 6.15
CA LEU A 251 -5.79 -3.70 5.70
C LEU A 251 -4.69 -4.50 4.98
N CYS A 252 -4.33 -5.76 5.27
CA CYS A 252 -3.02 -6.39 4.91
C CYS A 252 -3.07 -7.57 3.90
N THR A 253 -2.50 -7.42 2.69
CA THR A 253 -2.38 -8.41 1.59
C THR A 253 -0.98 -9.03 1.43
N ASN A 254 0.00 -8.80 2.31
CA ASN A 254 1.30 -9.51 2.25
C ASN A 254 1.61 -10.22 3.58
N GLN A 255 2.01 -11.48 3.47
CA GLN A 255 2.20 -12.48 4.54
C GLN A 255 3.53 -12.30 5.32
N SER A 256 4.41 -11.41 4.87
CA SER A 256 5.75 -11.23 5.45
C SER A 256 5.80 -10.32 6.69
N ALA A 257 4.68 -9.68 7.06
CA ALA A 257 4.61 -8.77 8.21
C ALA A 257 4.17 -9.45 9.52
N ASP A 258 3.75 -10.72 9.47
CA ASP A 258 3.28 -11.46 10.64
C ASP A 258 4.43 -11.99 11.51
N LEU A 259 5.62 -12.23 10.92
CA LEU A 259 6.84 -12.61 11.66
C LEU A 259 7.53 -11.40 12.32
N ASP A 260 7.57 -10.25 11.65
CA ASP A 260 8.20 -9.01 12.17
C ASP A 260 7.51 -8.44 13.43
N TYR A 261 6.23 -8.76 13.65
CA TYR A 261 5.45 -8.20 14.76
C TYR A 261 5.67 -8.95 16.08
N ASN A 262 5.88 -10.28 16.03
CA ASN A 262 6.15 -11.07 17.23
C ASN A 262 7.52 -10.72 17.84
N ASP A 263 8.53 -10.46 17.00
CA ASP A 263 9.85 -10.00 17.47
C ASP A 263 9.80 -8.57 18.03
N TYR A 264 8.95 -7.70 17.48
CA TYR A 264 8.79 -6.32 17.97
C TYR A 264 8.07 -6.23 19.32
N VAL A 265 7.06 -7.08 19.53
CA VAL A 265 6.33 -7.20 20.81
C VAL A 265 7.20 -7.91 21.85
N SER A 266 7.94 -8.95 21.46
CA SER A 266 8.86 -9.67 22.35
C SER A 266 10.04 -8.81 22.81
N GLY A 267 10.54 -7.91 21.95
CA GLY A 267 11.59 -6.95 22.28
C GLY A 267 11.16 -5.85 23.27
N TRP A 268 9.86 -5.57 23.40
CA TRP A 268 9.32 -4.58 24.35
C TRP A 268 8.90 -5.18 25.70
N ILE A 269 8.46 -6.44 25.73
CA ILE A 269 8.16 -7.16 26.98
C ILE A 269 9.43 -7.35 27.83
N MET A 270 10.61 -7.43 27.20
CA MET A 270 11.90 -7.57 27.90
C MET A 270 12.51 -6.26 28.43
N VAL A 271 11.93 -5.10 28.11
CA VAL A 271 12.46 -3.76 28.53
C VAL A 271 11.58 -3.14 29.62
N THR A 272 10.49 -3.80 30.02
CA THR A 272 9.57 -3.35 31.07
C THR A 272 9.40 -4.36 32.20
N SER A 273 10.40 -5.23 32.40
CA SER A 273 10.54 -6.13 33.55
C SER A 273 11.84 -5.88 34.29
#